data_AF-A0A968ITU4-F1
#
_entry.id   AF-A0A968ITU4-F1
#
_cell.length_a   1.000
_cell.length_b   1.000
_cell.length_c   1.000
_cell.angle_alpha   90.00
_cell.angle_beta   90.00
_cell.angle_gamma   90.00
#
_symmetry.space_group_name_H-M   'P 1'
#
loop_
_entity.id
_entity.type
_entity.pdbx_description
1 polymer ?
#
loop_
_entity_poly.entity_id
_entity_poly.type
_entity_poly.pdbx_seq_one_letter_code
_entity_poly.pdbx_strand_id
1 'polypeptide(L)'
;FAAAEIEPTVTWGITPGQGLGISENIPVAHDLPEGDRAIAEEAYSYMKLTPGKPLKGTKVDICFIGSCTNGRISDLREAAKVAQGHQVAPAVKAFVVPGSERVKQEAEAEGLDKIFKQAGFEWREPGCSMCLAMNPDKLQGDQISASSSNRNFKGRQGSSTGRTLLMSPAMVVAAAVKGQVADVREL
;
A
#
# COMPACT_ATOMS: atom_id res chain seq x y z
N PHE A 1 -17.90 5.23 15.98
CA PHE A 1 -16.51 5.71 15.92
C PHE A 1 -16.53 7.15 15.45
N ALA A 2 -15.80 8.04 16.13
CA ALA A 2 -15.58 9.38 15.60
C ALA A 2 -14.46 9.32 14.54
N ALA A 3 -14.66 9.95 13.38
CA ALA A 3 -13.69 9.87 12.28
C ALA A 3 -12.30 10.39 12.68
N ALA A 4 -12.23 11.36 13.60
CA ALA A 4 -10.99 11.93 14.11
C ALA A 4 -10.17 10.97 15.00
N GLU A 5 -10.77 9.89 15.49
CA GLU A 5 -10.09 8.88 16.32
C GLU A 5 -9.44 7.77 15.47
N ILE A 6 -9.75 7.72 14.17
CA ILE A 6 -9.19 6.73 13.25
C ILE A 6 -7.84 7.26 12.78
N GLU A 7 -6.78 6.65 13.28
CA GLU A 7 -5.43 6.93 12.79
C GLU A 7 -5.17 6.27 11.42
N PRO A 8 -4.07 6.61 10.72
CA PRO A 8 -3.71 5.94 9.48
C PRO A 8 -3.62 4.42 9.68
N THR A 9 -4.22 3.65 8.79
CA THR A 9 -4.34 2.19 8.94
C THR A 9 -3.53 1.43 7.88
N VAL A 10 -3.20 0.20 8.22
CA VAL A 10 -2.49 -0.74 7.35
C VAL A 10 -2.95 -2.17 7.63
N THR A 11 -3.03 -3.01 6.58
CA THR A 11 -3.28 -4.44 6.81
C THR A 11 -2.02 -5.16 7.25
N TRP A 12 -2.16 -6.06 8.23
CA TRP A 12 -1.08 -6.93 8.69
C TRP A 12 -1.19 -8.35 8.13
N GLY A 13 -2.38 -8.77 7.67
CA GLY A 13 -2.64 -10.15 7.27
C GLY A 13 -2.84 -10.38 5.77
N ILE A 14 -3.55 -11.47 5.44
CA ILE A 14 -3.81 -11.96 4.08
C ILE A 14 -5.25 -11.72 3.62
N THR A 15 -6.03 -10.96 4.40
CA THR A 15 -7.36 -10.51 4.02
C THR A 15 -7.52 -9.02 4.31
N PRO A 16 -8.43 -8.29 3.63
CA PRO A 16 -8.67 -6.88 3.90
C PRO A 16 -9.18 -6.59 5.32
N GLY A 17 -9.80 -7.57 5.99
CA GLY A 17 -10.31 -7.42 7.35
C GLY A 17 -9.22 -7.44 8.43
N GLN A 18 -8.01 -7.92 8.10
CA GLN A 18 -6.87 -7.95 9.01
C GLN A 18 -6.12 -6.62 8.97
N GLY A 19 -6.79 -5.56 9.41
CA GLY A 19 -6.29 -4.18 9.52
C GLY A 19 -5.97 -3.78 10.96
N LEU A 20 -5.04 -2.84 11.11
CA LEU A 20 -4.73 -2.16 12.37
C LEU A 20 -4.32 -0.71 12.11
N GLY A 21 -4.41 0.14 13.13
CA GLY A 21 -3.82 1.46 13.16
C GLY A 21 -2.30 1.37 13.15
N ILE A 22 -1.64 2.31 12.46
CA ILE A 22 -0.19 2.28 12.24
C ILE A 22 0.64 2.26 13.55
N SER A 23 0.08 2.74 14.66
CA SER A 23 0.72 2.72 15.98
C SER A 23 0.53 1.41 16.75
N GLU A 24 -0.40 0.55 16.30
CA GLU A 24 -0.75 -0.70 16.96
C GLU A 24 0.25 -1.83 16.66
N ASN A 25 0.27 -2.82 17.55
CA ASN A 25 1.02 -4.06 17.35
C ASN A 25 0.17 -5.09 16.61
N ILE A 26 0.83 -5.95 15.86
CA ILE A 26 0.21 -7.11 15.22
C ILE A 26 -0.46 -7.95 16.31
N PRO A 27 -1.76 -8.30 16.19
CA PRO A 27 -2.49 -9.02 17.23
C PRO A 27 -1.85 -10.38 17.49
N VAL A 28 -1.98 -10.90 18.71
CA VAL A 28 -1.56 -12.27 19.07
C VAL A 28 -2.77 -13.20 18.93
N ALA A 29 -2.58 -14.39 18.33
CA ALA A 29 -3.70 -15.27 18.00
C ALA A 29 -4.58 -15.65 19.19
N HIS A 30 -4.02 -15.79 20.39
CA HIS A 30 -4.82 -16.13 21.58
C HIS A 30 -5.83 -15.03 21.99
N ASP A 31 -5.56 -13.77 21.63
CA ASP A 31 -6.42 -12.61 21.90
C ASP A 31 -7.53 -12.44 20.84
N LEU A 32 -7.43 -13.15 19.71
CA LEU A 32 -8.42 -13.10 18.65
C LEU A 32 -9.59 -14.08 18.90
N PRO A 33 -10.78 -13.79 18.33
CA PRO A 33 -11.89 -14.74 18.33
C PRO A 33 -11.46 -16.11 17.83
N GLU A 34 -12.01 -17.19 18.40
CA GLU A 34 -11.60 -18.56 18.10
C GLU A 34 -11.61 -18.87 16.59
N GLY A 35 -12.63 -18.39 15.87
CA GLY A 35 -12.76 -18.56 14.43
C GLY A 35 -11.67 -17.87 13.59
N ASP A 36 -11.01 -16.86 14.14
CA ASP A 36 -9.99 -16.06 13.43
C ASP A 36 -8.56 -16.54 13.73
N ARG A 37 -8.36 -17.41 14.74
CA ARG A 37 -7.02 -17.81 15.17
C ARG A 37 -6.25 -18.56 14.09
N ALA A 38 -6.91 -19.50 13.40
CA ALA A 38 -6.28 -20.29 12.35
C ALA A 38 -5.81 -19.44 11.17
N ILE A 39 -6.63 -18.48 10.73
CA ILE A 39 -6.26 -17.57 9.63
C ILE A 39 -5.22 -16.53 10.08
N ALA A 40 -5.15 -16.18 11.36
CA ALA A 40 -4.10 -15.34 11.91
C ALA A 40 -2.74 -16.05 11.87
N GLU A 41 -2.66 -17.31 12.30
CA GLU A 41 -1.43 -18.11 12.23
C GLU A 41 -0.93 -18.29 10.79
N GLU A 42 -1.86 -18.55 9.87
CA GLU A 42 -1.54 -18.61 8.43
C GLU A 42 -1.00 -17.26 7.92
N ALA A 43 -1.61 -16.15 8.35
CA ALA A 43 -1.18 -14.82 7.97
C ALA A 43 0.23 -14.50 8.49
N TYR A 44 0.57 -14.85 9.74
CA TYR A 44 1.91 -14.62 10.29
C TYR A 44 2.97 -15.36 9.48
N SER A 45 2.73 -16.64 9.21
CA SER A 45 3.63 -17.48 8.42
C SER A 45 3.81 -16.93 7.00
N TYR A 46 2.72 -16.54 6.35
CA TYR A 46 2.76 -16.03 4.98
C TYR A 46 3.45 -14.66 4.89
N MET A 47 3.05 -13.74 5.76
CA MET A 47 3.56 -12.36 5.75
C MET A 47 4.98 -12.28 6.33
N LYS A 48 5.46 -13.34 6.99
CA LYS A 48 6.72 -13.40 7.74
C LYS A 48 6.74 -12.39 8.88
N LEU A 49 5.63 -12.30 9.60
CA LEU A 49 5.42 -11.34 10.68
C LEU A 49 5.48 -12.02 12.04
N THR A 50 5.96 -11.27 13.04
CA THR A 50 5.99 -11.72 14.44
C THR A 50 4.83 -11.08 15.21
N PRO A 51 3.90 -11.87 15.79
CA PRO A 51 2.83 -11.34 16.63
C PRO A 51 3.36 -10.48 17.78
N GLY A 52 2.60 -9.46 18.17
CA GLY A 52 2.97 -8.51 19.24
C GLY A 52 4.07 -7.51 18.85
N LYS A 53 4.55 -7.51 17.60
CA LYS A 53 5.48 -6.51 17.08
C LYS A 53 4.75 -5.44 16.25
N PRO A 54 5.28 -4.21 16.17
CA PRO A 54 4.72 -3.19 15.30
C PRO A 54 4.94 -3.55 13.82
N LEU A 55 4.00 -3.15 12.97
CA LEU A 55 4.17 -3.29 11.51
C LEU A 55 5.03 -2.16 10.92
N LYS A 56 4.98 -0.98 11.53
CA LYS A 56 5.87 0.16 11.24
C LYS A 56 7.33 -0.28 11.27
N GLY A 57 8.08 0.08 10.24
CA GLY A 57 9.48 -0.34 10.04
C GLY A 57 9.67 -1.59 9.18
N THR A 58 8.59 -2.29 8.80
CA THR A 58 8.68 -3.40 7.84
C THR A 58 9.11 -2.87 6.47
N LYS A 59 10.26 -3.33 5.96
CA LYS A 59 10.78 -2.93 4.64
C LYS A 59 9.79 -3.24 3.53
N VAL A 60 9.76 -2.40 2.49
CA VAL A 60 8.94 -2.61 1.29
C VAL A 60 9.79 -2.59 0.04
N ASP A 61 9.40 -3.39 -0.95
CA ASP A 61 10.09 -3.49 -2.24
C ASP A 61 9.34 -2.70 -3.32
N ILE A 62 8.00 -2.73 -3.26
CA ILE A 62 7.12 -2.10 -4.25
C ILE A 62 6.11 -1.19 -3.56
N CYS A 63 5.90 0.00 -4.11
CA CYS A 63 4.87 0.94 -3.69
C CYS A 63 3.93 1.26 -4.86
N PHE A 64 2.65 0.92 -4.71
CA PHE A 64 1.65 1.01 -5.77
C PHE A 64 0.47 1.89 -5.35
N ILE A 65 0.23 2.98 -6.10
CA ILE A 65 -0.94 3.85 -5.95
C ILE A 65 -1.88 3.69 -7.16
N GLY A 66 -3.18 3.50 -6.92
CA GLY A 66 -4.19 3.15 -7.94
C GLY A 66 -4.89 1.83 -7.59
N SER A 67 -5.75 1.22 -8.39
CA SER A 67 -6.30 1.47 -9.74
C SER A 67 -7.70 2.10 -9.62
N CYS A 68 -8.78 1.40 -9.97
CA CYS A 68 -10.15 1.92 -9.93
C CYS A 68 -10.63 2.32 -8.52
N THR A 69 -10.11 1.70 -7.45
CA THR A 69 -10.57 1.97 -6.07
C THR A 69 -9.95 3.22 -5.46
N ASN A 70 -8.65 3.45 -5.68
CA ASN A 70 -7.88 4.50 -5.01
C ASN A 70 -6.97 5.27 -5.98
N GLY A 71 -7.41 5.38 -7.24
CA GLY A 71 -6.79 6.19 -8.28
C GLY A 71 -7.72 7.29 -8.77
N ARG A 72 -8.67 7.77 -7.95
CA ARG A 72 -9.52 8.93 -8.28
C ARG A 72 -8.70 10.21 -8.15
N ILE A 73 -9.15 11.30 -8.78
CA ILE A 73 -8.40 12.56 -8.73
C ILE A 73 -8.16 13.06 -7.28
N SER A 74 -9.14 12.89 -6.38
CA SER A 74 -8.98 13.24 -4.96
C SER A 74 -7.88 12.43 -4.27
N ASP A 75 -7.79 11.13 -4.58
CA ASP A 75 -6.76 10.24 -4.03
C ASP A 75 -5.36 10.67 -4.51
N LEU A 76 -5.24 11.01 -5.81
CA LEU A 76 -3.98 11.46 -6.40
C LEU A 76 -3.54 12.82 -5.88
N ARG A 77 -4.47 13.77 -5.69
CA ARG A 77 -4.19 15.08 -5.07
C ARG A 77 -3.68 14.92 -3.63
N GLU A 78 -4.27 14.03 -2.85
CA GLU A 78 -3.83 13.77 -1.47
C GLU A 78 -2.42 13.16 -1.44
N ALA A 79 -2.18 12.13 -2.24
CA ALA A 79 -0.85 11.51 -2.33
C ALA A 79 0.21 12.50 -2.87
N ALA A 80 -0.13 13.34 -3.86
CA ALA A 80 0.80 14.32 -4.42
C ALA A 80 1.25 15.35 -3.38
N LYS A 81 0.38 15.78 -2.45
CA LYS A 81 0.75 16.69 -1.35
C LYS A 81 1.85 16.10 -0.48
N VAL A 82 1.81 14.79 -0.23
CA VAL A 82 2.83 14.07 0.56
C VAL A 82 4.10 13.85 -0.27
N ALA A 83 3.95 13.52 -1.56
CA ALA A 83 5.09 13.24 -2.44
C ALA A 83 5.92 14.49 -2.75
N GLN A 84 5.29 15.68 -2.75
CA GLN A 84 5.97 16.93 -3.06
C GLN A 84 7.13 17.20 -2.08
N GLY A 85 8.32 17.43 -2.65
CA GLY A 85 9.54 17.71 -1.86
C GLY A 85 10.24 16.47 -1.32
N HIS A 86 9.68 15.28 -1.51
CA HIS A 86 10.26 14.01 -1.08
C HIS A 86 10.81 13.19 -2.26
N GLN A 87 11.59 12.16 -1.94
CA GLN A 87 12.16 11.22 -2.91
C GLN A 87 11.92 9.79 -2.46
N VAL A 88 11.54 8.93 -3.41
CA VAL A 88 11.40 7.49 -3.22
C VAL A 88 12.76 6.91 -2.83
N ALA A 89 12.75 6.00 -1.85
CA ALA A 89 13.96 5.35 -1.37
C ALA A 89 14.62 4.54 -2.51
N PRO A 90 15.96 4.52 -2.65
CA PRO A 90 16.64 3.93 -3.82
C PRO A 90 16.34 2.45 -4.08
N ALA A 91 15.97 1.68 -3.06
CA ALA A 91 15.65 0.26 -3.17
C ALA A 91 14.17 -0.04 -3.47
N VAL A 92 13.31 0.99 -3.51
CA VAL A 92 11.87 0.84 -3.72
C VAL A 92 11.52 1.13 -5.17
N LYS A 93 10.76 0.23 -5.78
CA LYS A 93 10.05 0.53 -7.04
C LYS A 93 8.69 1.14 -6.72
N ALA A 94 8.48 2.40 -7.09
CA ALA A 94 7.22 3.09 -6.81
C ALA A 94 6.53 3.56 -8.09
N PHE A 95 5.22 3.40 -8.18
CA PHE A 95 4.47 3.86 -9.36
C PHE A 95 3.00 4.16 -9.07
N VAL A 96 2.44 5.01 -9.92
CA VAL A 96 1.06 5.50 -9.84
C VAL A 96 0.30 5.12 -11.10
N VAL A 97 -0.90 4.57 -10.92
CA VAL A 97 -1.84 4.20 -11.99
C VAL A 97 -3.15 4.97 -11.78
N PRO A 98 -3.46 5.98 -12.61
CA PRO A 98 -4.74 6.67 -12.56
C PRO A 98 -5.92 5.70 -12.77
N GLY A 99 -7.04 5.96 -12.10
CA GLY A 99 -8.20 5.05 -12.15
C GLY A 99 -8.97 5.06 -13.48
N SER A 100 -8.74 6.07 -14.33
CA SER A 100 -9.30 6.17 -15.69
C SER A 100 -8.52 7.19 -16.53
N GLU A 101 -8.74 7.18 -17.85
CA GLU A 101 -8.17 8.17 -18.77
C GLU A 101 -8.56 9.60 -18.41
N ARG A 102 -9.82 9.81 -18.01
CA ARG A 102 -10.30 11.13 -17.56
C ARG A 102 -9.55 11.63 -16.33
N VAL A 103 -9.32 10.76 -15.35
CA VAL A 103 -8.56 11.12 -14.14
C VAL A 103 -7.10 11.39 -14.49
N LYS A 104 -6.49 10.63 -15.40
CA LYS A 104 -5.13 10.89 -15.87
C LYS A 104 -5.01 12.27 -16.49
N GLN A 105 -5.89 12.60 -17.44
CA GLN A 105 -5.89 13.91 -18.10
C GLN A 105 -6.08 15.06 -17.11
N GLU A 106 -6.98 14.92 -16.13
CA GLU A 106 -7.18 15.90 -15.07
C GLU A 106 -5.93 16.05 -14.19
N ALA A 107 -5.32 14.92 -13.77
CA ALA A 107 -4.11 14.92 -12.95
C ALA A 107 -2.90 15.54 -13.68
N GLU A 108 -2.76 15.30 -14.98
CA GLU A 108 -1.70 15.88 -15.81
C GLU A 108 -1.92 17.38 -16.06
N ALA A 109 -3.18 17.81 -16.26
CA ALA A 109 -3.52 19.22 -16.36
C ALA A 109 -3.20 19.99 -15.06
N GLU A 110 -3.35 19.34 -13.91
CA GLU A 110 -2.94 19.86 -12.60
C GLU A 110 -1.44 19.73 -12.31
N GLY A 111 -0.70 19.00 -13.14
CA GLY A 111 0.73 18.74 -12.95
C GLY A 111 1.05 17.75 -11.83
N LEU A 112 0.08 16.94 -11.38
CA LEU A 112 0.30 15.92 -10.36
C LEU A 112 1.28 14.84 -10.85
N ASP A 113 1.25 14.51 -12.14
CA ASP A 113 2.18 13.56 -12.76
C ASP A 113 3.64 14.02 -12.61
N LYS A 114 3.89 15.32 -12.71
CA LYS A 114 5.22 15.91 -12.54
C LYS A 114 5.70 15.80 -11.10
N ILE A 115 4.81 16.01 -10.12
CA ILE A 115 5.12 15.85 -8.69
C ILE A 115 5.54 14.39 -8.42
N PHE A 116 4.75 13.43 -8.89
CA PHE A 116 5.06 12.01 -8.71
C PHE A 116 6.38 11.61 -9.40
N LYS A 117 6.57 12.01 -10.66
CA LYS A 117 7.82 11.74 -11.40
C LYS A 117 9.03 12.38 -10.72
N GLN A 118 8.90 13.61 -10.23
CA GLN A 118 9.98 14.29 -9.51
C GLN A 118 10.34 13.59 -8.20
N ALA A 119 9.36 13.00 -7.52
CA ALA A 119 9.59 12.18 -6.33
C ALA A 119 10.13 10.77 -6.64
N GLY A 120 10.24 10.38 -7.91
CA GLY A 120 10.75 9.07 -8.34
C GLY A 120 9.69 7.99 -8.58
N PHE A 121 8.40 8.35 -8.62
CA PHE A 121 7.35 7.42 -9.04
C PHE A 121 7.27 7.32 -10.55
N GLU A 122 7.11 6.09 -11.07
CA GLU A 122 6.73 5.90 -12.46
C GLU A 122 5.24 6.29 -12.65
N TRP A 123 4.94 7.07 -13.68
CA TRP A 123 3.58 7.45 -14.05
C TRP A 123 3.06 6.51 -15.14
N ARG A 124 2.02 5.73 -14.83
CA ARG A 124 1.52 4.66 -15.71
C ARG A 124 0.22 5.03 -16.42
N GLU A 125 -0.07 4.28 -17.47
CA GLU A 125 -1.37 4.32 -18.13
C GLU A 125 -2.48 3.74 -17.24
N PRO A 126 -3.72 4.26 -17.35
CA PRO A 126 -4.85 3.75 -16.58
C PRO A 126 -5.13 2.28 -16.91
N GLY A 127 -5.38 1.49 -15.87
CA GLY A 127 -5.65 0.06 -16.02
C GLY A 127 -5.64 -0.67 -14.69
N CYS A 128 -5.91 -1.98 -14.70
CA CYS A 128 -5.95 -2.76 -13.47
C CYS A 128 -4.56 -2.93 -12.80
N SER A 129 -3.48 -3.00 -13.59
CA SER A 129 -2.09 -3.14 -13.11
C SER A 129 -1.95 -4.18 -11.98
N MET A 130 -1.17 -3.90 -10.94
CA MET A 130 -0.97 -4.77 -9.77
C MET A 130 -2.24 -5.07 -8.96
N CYS A 131 -3.35 -4.34 -9.14
CA CYS A 131 -4.61 -4.67 -8.46
C CYS A 131 -5.13 -6.07 -8.84
N LEU A 132 -4.79 -6.53 -10.05
CA LEU A 132 -5.11 -7.86 -10.59
C LEU A 132 -3.89 -8.61 -11.16
N ALA A 133 -2.73 -7.94 -11.28
CA ALA A 133 -1.53 -8.46 -11.92
C ALA A 133 -1.77 -9.00 -13.35
N MET A 134 -2.61 -8.29 -14.13
CA MET A 134 -2.95 -8.66 -15.52
C MET A 134 -1.94 -8.15 -16.56
N ASN A 135 -0.94 -7.40 -16.12
CA ASN A 135 0.11 -6.84 -16.94
C ASN A 135 1.48 -7.20 -16.32
N PRO A 136 2.61 -6.72 -16.88
CA PRO A 136 3.93 -6.99 -16.30
C PRO A 136 4.12 -6.43 -14.88
N ASP A 137 3.23 -5.56 -14.38
CA ASP A 137 3.26 -5.09 -13.00
C ASP A 137 2.73 -6.20 -12.07
N LYS A 138 3.66 -6.96 -11.50
CA LYS A 138 3.39 -8.05 -10.55
C LYS A 138 4.53 -8.17 -9.55
N LEU A 139 4.22 -8.67 -8.36
CA LEU A 139 5.24 -9.07 -7.40
C LEU A 139 6.06 -10.23 -7.97
N GLN A 140 7.35 -10.26 -7.64
CA GLN A 140 8.28 -11.33 -7.97
C GLN A 140 8.82 -11.96 -6.69
N GLY A 141 8.87 -13.29 -6.65
CA GLY A 141 9.35 -14.01 -5.48
C GLY A 141 8.61 -13.57 -4.20
N ASP A 142 9.36 -13.32 -3.14
CA ASP A 142 8.81 -12.97 -1.83
C ASP A 142 8.73 -11.46 -1.57
N GLN A 143 8.76 -10.61 -2.62
CA GLN A 143 8.63 -9.16 -2.49
C GLN A 143 7.40 -8.75 -1.68
N ILE A 144 7.50 -7.61 -1.00
CA ILE A 144 6.39 -6.99 -0.27
C ILE A 144 5.99 -5.65 -0.88
N SER A 145 4.68 -5.51 -1.10
CA SER A 145 4.04 -4.36 -1.71
C SER A 145 3.32 -3.52 -0.65
N ALA A 146 3.60 -2.23 -0.57
CA ALA A 146 2.69 -1.24 0.00
C ALA A 146 1.75 -0.76 -1.10
N SER A 147 0.46 -1.07 -0.96
CA SER A 147 -0.52 -0.95 -2.05
C SER A 147 -1.74 -0.18 -1.61
N SER A 148 -2.20 0.76 -2.45
CA SER A 148 -3.51 1.39 -2.27
C SER A 148 -4.64 0.59 -2.94
N SER A 149 -4.41 -0.66 -3.34
CA SER A 149 -5.50 -1.54 -3.78
C SER A 149 -6.44 -1.88 -2.62
N ASN A 150 -7.50 -2.66 -2.90
CA ASN A 150 -8.47 -3.08 -1.88
C ASN A 150 -8.44 -4.58 -1.57
N ARG A 151 -7.45 -5.32 -2.09
CA ARG A 151 -7.36 -6.77 -1.95
C ARG A 151 -5.90 -7.22 -1.84
N ASN A 152 -5.58 -7.98 -0.80
CA ASN A 152 -4.25 -8.51 -0.49
C ASN A 152 -4.26 -10.03 -0.23
N PHE A 153 -5.20 -10.77 -0.83
CA PHE A 153 -5.17 -12.23 -0.78
C PHE A 153 -3.84 -12.79 -1.32
N LYS A 154 -3.42 -13.94 -0.84
CA LYS A 154 -2.20 -14.62 -1.33
C LYS A 154 -2.25 -14.79 -2.84
N GLY A 155 -1.17 -14.44 -3.54
CA GLY A 155 -1.12 -14.52 -5.02
C GLY A 155 -1.85 -13.40 -5.76
N ARG A 156 -2.53 -12.49 -5.06
CA ARG A 156 -3.40 -11.49 -5.71
C ARG A 156 -2.66 -10.56 -6.66
N GLN A 157 -1.42 -10.18 -6.31
CA GLN A 157 -0.56 -9.33 -7.14
C GLN A 157 0.44 -10.16 -7.96
N GLY A 158 0.11 -11.40 -8.29
CA GLY A 158 0.83 -12.25 -9.25
C GLY A 158 1.70 -13.32 -8.60
N SER A 159 2.61 -12.96 -7.69
CA SER A 159 3.45 -13.97 -7.00
C SER A 159 2.68 -14.67 -5.89
N SER A 160 2.68 -16.01 -5.88
CA SER A 160 2.09 -16.81 -4.81
C SER A 160 2.77 -16.59 -3.45
N THR A 161 4.04 -16.19 -3.42
CA THR A 161 4.81 -15.88 -2.21
C THR A 161 5.00 -14.39 -1.96
N GLY A 162 4.52 -13.54 -2.87
CA GLY A 162 4.56 -12.09 -2.73
C GLY A 162 3.55 -11.59 -1.71
N ARG A 163 3.92 -10.59 -0.92
CA ARG A 163 3.14 -10.10 0.23
C ARG A 163 2.59 -8.71 -0.07
N THR A 164 1.40 -8.39 0.44
CA THR A 164 0.77 -7.10 0.16
C THR A 164 0.16 -6.51 1.42
N LEU A 165 0.55 -5.29 1.73
CA LEU A 165 0.02 -4.44 2.79
C LEU A 165 -0.87 -3.39 2.13
N LEU A 166 -2.15 -3.36 2.52
CA LEU A 166 -3.10 -2.35 2.04
C LEU A 166 -3.02 -1.13 2.94
N MET A 167 -2.95 0.06 2.36
CA MET A 167 -2.96 1.33 3.07
C MET A 167 -3.47 2.46 2.16
N SER A 168 -3.70 3.66 2.71
CA SER A 168 -4.14 4.80 1.90
C SER A 168 -3.05 5.24 0.90
N PRO A 169 -3.41 5.93 -0.21
CA PRO A 169 -2.45 6.52 -1.15
C PRO A 169 -1.35 7.35 -0.46
N ALA A 170 -1.73 8.15 0.53
CA ALA A 170 -0.81 8.98 1.31
C ALA A 170 0.18 8.12 2.13
N MET A 171 -0.29 7.02 2.73
CA MET A 171 0.56 6.05 3.43
C MET A 171 1.48 5.28 2.48
N VAL A 172 1.04 4.98 1.25
CA VAL A 172 1.91 4.37 0.23
C VAL A 172 3.05 5.32 -0.13
N VAL A 173 2.79 6.63 -0.25
CA VAL A 173 3.86 7.62 -0.45
C VAL A 173 4.82 7.62 0.74
N ALA A 174 4.30 7.61 1.96
CA ALA A 174 5.15 7.54 3.16
C ALA A 174 6.04 6.30 3.16
N ALA A 175 5.48 5.14 2.80
CA ALA A 175 6.24 3.91 2.68
C ALA A 175 7.31 3.97 1.58
N ALA A 176 6.98 4.58 0.44
CA ALA A 176 7.90 4.72 -0.69
C ALA A 176 9.10 5.61 -0.34
N VAL A 177 8.85 6.73 0.35
CA VAL A 177 9.89 7.67 0.77
C VAL A 177 10.80 7.07 1.85
N LYS A 178 10.23 6.35 2.83
CA LYS A 178 11.01 5.76 3.93
C LYS A 178 11.65 4.40 3.57
N GLY A 179 11.20 3.74 2.51
CA GLY A 179 11.65 2.37 2.16
C GLY A 179 11.05 1.27 3.03
N GLN A 180 10.06 1.61 3.85
CA GLN A 180 9.44 0.73 4.84
C GLN A 180 8.08 1.29 5.24
N VAL A 181 7.21 0.46 5.81
CA VAL A 181 5.94 0.89 6.40
C VAL A 181 6.19 2.02 7.39
N ALA A 182 5.54 3.16 7.15
CA ALA A 182 5.75 4.39 7.89
C ALA A 182 4.43 5.11 8.12
N ASP A 183 4.38 5.92 9.17
CA ASP A 183 3.25 6.80 9.43
C ASP A 183 3.37 8.06 8.56
N VAL A 184 2.33 8.37 7.78
CA VAL A 184 2.29 9.55 6.92
C VAL A 184 2.39 10.86 7.71
N ARG A 185 2.03 10.86 9.00
CA ARG A 185 2.13 12.01 9.89
C ARG A 185 3.58 12.36 10.26
N GLU A 186 4.55 11.51 9.92
CA GLU A 186 5.99 11.65 10.22
C GLU A 186 6.83 12.09 9.01
N LEU A 187 6.18 12.59 7.95
CA LEU A 187 6.81 13.21 6.77
C LEU A 187 6.62 14.73 6.75
#